data_AF-A0A8H7I8F4-F1
#
_entry.id   AF-A0A8H7I8F4-F1
#
_cell.length_a   1.000
_cell.length_b   1.000
_cell.length_c   1.000
_cell.angle_alpha   90.00
_cell.angle_beta   90.00
_cell.angle_gamma   90.00
#
_symmetry.space_group_name_H-M   'P 1'
#
loop_
_entity.id
_entity.type
_entity.pdbx_description
1 polymer ?
#
loop_
_entity_poly.entity_id
_entity_poly.type
_entity_poly.pdbx_seq_one_letter_code
_entity_poly.pdbx_strand_id
1 'polypeptide(L)'
;MTFCSSGAFVNLRDADGGASPLVCARGQFCPDEEDKCLPLASPGSACQLNRDNQCQPPSDRPELEDGDLTNRGVICFKYTCQYANITLGQSCEAENTIYVGYTSGGKEYYNIISRDRCAPKLWCNDQTSVCEPKGAVGSACSTHKQCETYTCNTNKFCAEPPGTPLRIRVWQYMVTGAGITFLMVAMSIALFMNHKRSRAKRLREIHAYFKEQTSYRNSIISMHTNAHSQFSIYSYTSSCHGSFAQFGAAAEENLEEDEDDDRRGLLEQSAGRTVMMSYSPRRIAVAKALDILVNPMTILTLHILCLFAEQRMEVGRISETGT
;
A
#
# COMPACT_ATOMS: atom_id res chain seq x y z
N MET A 1 -15.68 19.67 -6.92
CA MET A 1 -14.51 20.55 -7.10
C MET A 1 -14.50 20.97 -8.55
N THR A 2 -14.70 22.26 -8.83
CA THR A 2 -14.78 22.79 -10.21
C THR A 2 -13.50 23.55 -10.48
N PHE A 3 -12.79 23.17 -11.54
CA PHE A 3 -11.53 23.78 -11.93
C PHE A 3 -11.81 25.12 -12.61
N CYS A 4 -11.07 26.16 -12.23
CA CYS A 4 -11.21 27.47 -12.86
C CYS A 4 -9.86 27.95 -13.38
N SER A 5 -9.79 28.21 -14.67
CA SER A 5 -8.62 28.87 -15.24
C SER A 5 -8.69 30.35 -14.85
N SER A 6 -7.99 30.76 -13.79
CA SER A 6 -7.98 32.16 -13.38
C SER A 6 -6.57 32.72 -13.48
N GLY A 7 -6.42 33.81 -14.23
CA GLY A 7 -5.24 34.70 -14.26
C GLY A 7 -4.99 35.46 -12.94
N ALA A 8 -5.38 34.90 -11.79
CA ALA A 8 -5.11 35.44 -10.45
C ALA A 8 -4.36 34.37 -9.65
N PHE A 9 -3.04 34.51 -9.64
CA PHE A 9 -2.06 33.61 -9.04
C PHE A 9 -2.23 33.49 -7.51
N VAL A 10 -2.57 32.29 -7.03
CA VAL A 10 -2.13 31.83 -5.70
C VAL A 10 -1.33 30.54 -5.93
N ASN A 11 -0.01 30.65 -5.90
CA ASN A 11 0.93 29.53 -6.06
C ASN A 11 0.86 28.62 -4.83
N LEU A 12 0.15 27.50 -4.93
CA LEU A 12 0.41 26.33 -4.08
C LEU A 12 1.20 25.34 -4.93
N ARG A 13 2.51 25.30 -4.70
CA ARG A 13 3.45 24.36 -5.33
C ARG A 13 3.28 22.99 -4.67
N ASP A 14 2.71 22.02 -5.37
CA ASP A 14 2.93 20.61 -5.09
C ASP A 14 4.32 20.19 -5.60
N ALA A 15 4.96 19.26 -4.89
CA ALA A 15 6.37 18.89 -5.02
C ALA A 15 6.74 18.12 -6.31
N ASP A 16 5.84 18.04 -7.30
CA ASP A 16 6.03 17.25 -8.51
C ASP A 16 5.51 17.97 -9.76
N GLY A 17 6.07 19.15 -10.07
CA GLY A 17 6.19 19.75 -11.42
C GLY A 17 4.96 19.93 -12.33
N GLY A 18 3.78 19.44 -11.99
CA GLY A 18 2.51 19.59 -12.70
C GLY A 18 1.61 20.52 -11.90
N ALA A 19 1.06 21.53 -12.55
CA ALA A 19 0.09 22.42 -11.92
C ALA A 19 -1.18 21.62 -11.61
N SER A 20 -1.40 21.29 -10.33
CA SER A 20 -2.70 20.88 -9.82
C SER A 20 -3.71 21.94 -10.25
N PRO A 21 -4.83 21.57 -10.89
CA PRO A 21 -5.77 22.56 -11.41
C PRO A 21 -6.31 23.42 -10.27
N LEU A 22 -6.14 24.74 -10.43
CA LEU A 22 -6.42 25.71 -9.36
C LEU A 22 -7.92 25.67 -9.03
N VAL A 23 -8.20 25.44 -7.75
CA VAL A 23 -9.55 25.46 -7.19
C VAL A 23 -9.80 26.84 -6.60
N CYS A 24 -10.97 27.42 -6.84
CA CYS A 24 -11.33 28.71 -6.26
C CYS A 24 -11.28 28.67 -4.71
N ALA A 25 -10.88 29.78 -4.10
CA ALA A 25 -10.86 29.90 -2.65
C ALA A 25 -12.29 29.78 -2.07
N ARG A 26 -12.40 29.48 -0.77
CA ARG A 26 -13.69 29.47 -0.07
C ARG A 26 -14.37 30.83 -0.22
N GLY A 27 -15.68 30.83 -0.47
CA GLY A 27 -16.45 32.05 -0.72
C GLY A 27 -16.42 32.54 -2.17
N GLN A 28 -15.82 31.76 -3.08
CA GLN A 28 -15.82 32.01 -4.52
C GLN A 28 -16.28 30.77 -5.29
N PHE A 29 -16.74 30.98 -6.52
CA PHE A 29 -17.11 29.92 -7.45
C PHE A 29 -16.48 30.16 -8.83
N CYS A 30 -16.42 29.10 -9.63
CA CYS A 30 -16.05 29.16 -11.03
C CYS A 30 -17.31 29.14 -11.91
N PRO A 31 -17.55 30.16 -12.75
CA PRO A 31 -18.61 30.11 -13.76
C PRO A 31 -18.26 29.10 -14.86
N ASP A 32 -19.27 28.58 -15.58
CA ASP A 32 -19.08 27.61 -16.67
C ASP A 32 -18.34 28.17 -17.88
N GLU A 33 -18.33 29.50 -18.02
CA GLU A 33 -17.50 30.21 -19.00
C GLU A 33 -16.00 30.17 -18.63
N GLU A 34 -15.65 29.61 -17.45
CA GLU A 34 -14.29 29.30 -16.99
C GLU A 34 -13.29 30.48 -16.98
N ASP A 35 -13.79 31.72 -16.98
CA ASP A 35 -12.96 32.92 -17.15
C ASP A 35 -12.16 33.31 -15.89
N LYS A 36 -12.76 33.19 -14.70
CA LYS A 36 -12.18 33.60 -13.41
C LYS A 36 -13.03 33.16 -12.21
N CYS A 37 -12.40 33.02 -11.04
CA CYS A 37 -13.12 32.89 -9.78
C CYS A 37 -13.91 34.16 -9.44
N LEU A 38 -15.21 34.00 -9.21
CA LEU A 38 -16.15 35.06 -8.85
C LEU A 38 -16.61 34.89 -7.39
N PRO A 39 -16.97 35.98 -6.68
CA PRO A 39 -17.59 35.87 -5.36
C PRO A 39 -18.93 35.13 -5.45
N LEU A 40 -19.31 34.41 -4.40
CA LEU A 40 -20.63 33.77 -4.31
C LEU A 40 -21.76 34.80 -4.46
N ALA A 41 -22.78 34.42 -5.20
CA ALA A 41 -23.94 35.23 -5.52
C ALA A 41 -24.93 35.24 -4.33
N SER A 42 -25.37 36.43 -3.93
CA SER A 42 -26.28 36.59 -2.79
C SER A 42 -27.68 36.01 -3.10
N PRO A 43 -28.48 35.61 -2.09
CA PRO A 43 -29.86 35.18 -2.31
C PRO A 43 -30.65 36.22 -3.11
N GLY A 44 -31.43 35.76 -4.10
CA GLY A 44 -32.19 36.59 -5.04
C GLY A 44 -31.42 36.98 -6.30
N SER A 45 -30.11 36.75 -6.39
CA SER A 45 -29.36 36.97 -7.63
C SER A 45 -29.62 35.86 -8.66
N ALA A 46 -29.33 36.16 -9.92
CA ALA A 46 -29.32 35.15 -10.98
C ALA A 46 -28.23 34.08 -10.75
N CYS A 47 -28.50 32.86 -11.16
CA CYS A 47 -27.56 31.72 -11.11
C CYS A 47 -27.73 30.79 -12.31
N GLN A 48 -26.68 30.03 -12.64
CA GLN A 48 -26.73 29.02 -13.70
C GLN A 48 -27.47 27.76 -13.22
N LEU A 49 -28.20 27.12 -14.14
CA LEU A 49 -29.00 25.94 -13.84
C LEU A 49 -28.12 24.83 -13.23
N ASN A 50 -28.58 24.24 -12.12
CA ASN A 50 -27.90 23.15 -11.42
C ASN A 50 -26.50 23.52 -10.87
N ARG A 51 -26.25 24.81 -10.60
CA ARG A 51 -25.00 25.33 -10.04
C ARG A 51 -25.20 25.95 -8.66
N ASP A 52 -25.54 25.11 -7.68
CA ASP A 52 -25.78 25.51 -6.29
C ASP A 52 -24.56 26.12 -5.60
N ASN A 53 -23.38 25.70 -6.06
CA ASN A 53 -22.10 26.21 -5.62
C ASN A 53 -21.87 27.70 -5.96
N GLN A 54 -22.68 28.32 -6.82
CA GLN A 54 -22.61 29.76 -7.11
C GLN A 54 -23.27 30.59 -6.03
N CYS A 55 -24.28 30.02 -5.37
CA CYS A 55 -25.09 30.73 -4.41
C CYS A 55 -24.40 30.77 -3.03
N GLN A 56 -24.54 31.89 -2.34
CA GLN A 56 -23.99 32.08 -1.01
C GLN A 56 -24.81 31.30 0.03
N PRO A 57 -24.19 30.35 0.76
CA PRO A 57 -24.89 29.62 1.82
C PRO A 57 -25.20 30.53 3.02
N PRO A 58 -26.22 30.18 3.82
CA PRO A 58 -26.52 30.90 5.06
C PRO A 58 -25.37 30.76 6.08
N SER A 59 -25.08 31.82 6.82
CA SER A 59 -23.95 31.87 7.77
C SER A 59 -24.18 31.13 9.08
N ASP A 60 -25.43 30.73 9.35
CA ASP A 60 -25.96 30.33 10.65
C ASP A 60 -26.37 28.85 10.73
N ARG A 61 -25.98 28.00 9.76
CA ARG A 61 -26.44 26.60 9.70
C ARG A 61 -25.35 25.58 9.37
N PRO A 62 -24.46 25.25 10.33
CA PRO A 62 -23.46 24.20 10.16
C PRO A 62 -24.09 22.79 10.03
N GLU A 63 -25.34 22.59 10.43
CA GLU A 63 -26.03 21.28 10.32
C GLU A 63 -26.35 20.88 8.88
N LEU A 64 -26.20 21.80 7.92
CA LEU A 64 -26.42 21.57 6.49
C LEU A 64 -25.13 21.30 5.72
N GLU A 65 -23.98 21.14 6.38
CA GLU A 65 -22.69 20.94 5.70
C GLU A 65 -22.61 19.64 4.87
N ASP A 66 -23.44 18.63 5.17
CA ASP A 66 -23.42 17.29 4.56
C ASP A 66 -24.46 17.08 3.43
N GLY A 67 -24.88 18.14 2.74
CA GLY A 67 -25.80 18.04 1.61
C GLY A 67 -25.07 17.95 0.28
N ASP A 68 -24.84 16.77 -0.29
CA ASP A 68 -24.23 16.63 -1.63
C ASP A 68 -25.06 17.30 -2.75
N LEU A 69 -26.34 17.55 -2.51
CA LEU A 69 -27.29 18.10 -3.49
C LEU A 69 -27.74 19.53 -3.21
N THR A 70 -27.30 20.15 -2.12
CA THR A 70 -27.55 21.56 -1.83
C THR A 70 -26.27 22.18 -1.31
N ASN A 71 -25.91 23.37 -1.74
CA ASN A 71 -24.73 24.04 -1.19
C ASN A 71 -25.06 24.54 0.24
N ARG A 72 -25.09 23.65 1.22
CA ARG A 72 -25.41 23.98 2.62
C ARG A 72 -26.81 24.62 2.77
N GLY A 73 -27.79 24.09 2.03
CA GLY A 73 -29.17 24.55 2.04
C GLY A 73 -29.48 25.77 1.17
N VAL A 74 -28.53 26.27 0.37
CA VAL A 74 -28.85 27.16 -0.75
C VAL A 74 -28.96 26.35 -2.04
N ILE A 75 -29.91 26.74 -2.88
CA ILE A 75 -30.19 26.10 -4.16
C ILE A 75 -30.42 27.17 -5.24
N CYS A 76 -29.91 26.93 -6.44
CA CYS A 76 -30.29 27.65 -7.65
C CYS A 76 -31.62 27.08 -8.15
N PHE A 77 -32.70 27.80 -7.92
CA PHE A 77 -34.07 27.42 -8.29
C PHE A 77 -34.64 28.45 -9.25
N LYS A 78 -35.10 28.01 -10.43
CA LYS A 78 -35.59 28.89 -11.50
C LYS A 78 -34.61 30.03 -11.82
N TYR A 79 -33.33 29.68 -12.01
CA TYR A 79 -32.23 30.61 -12.28
C TYR A 79 -32.01 31.69 -11.22
N THR A 80 -32.53 31.50 -10.00
CA THR A 80 -32.37 32.45 -8.89
C THR A 80 -31.85 31.74 -7.64
N CYS A 81 -30.87 32.32 -6.97
CA CYS A 81 -30.35 31.78 -5.69
C CYS A 81 -31.41 31.90 -4.60
N GLN A 82 -31.83 30.79 -4.01
CA GLN A 82 -32.84 30.75 -2.95
C GLN A 82 -32.46 29.74 -1.86
N TYR A 83 -33.03 29.91 -0.67
CA TYR A 83 -32.84 28.95 0.41
C TYR A 83 -33.84 27.79 0.33
N ALA A 84 -33.36 26.59 0.59
CA ALA A 84 -34.15 25.38 0.73
C ALA A 84 -34.60 25.23 2.19
N ASN A 85 -35.63 26.00 2.57
CA ASN A 85 -36.08 26.12 3.96
C ASN A 85 -37.58 25.81 4.17
N ILE A 86 -38.27 25.30 3.14
CA ILE A 86 -39.69 24.95 3.26
C ILE A 86 -39.83 23.70 4.13
N THR A 87 -40.68 23.78 5.15
CA THR A 87 -40.83 22.72 6.16
C THR A 87 -41.86 21.67 5.76
N LEU A 88 -41.90 20.56 6.51
CA LEU A 88 -42.82 19.45 6.28
C LEU A 88 -44.28 19.94 6.22
N GLY A 89 -45.04 19.48 5.22
CA GLY A 89 -46.45 19.81 5.09
C GLY A 89 -46.74 21.19 4.49
N GLN A 90 -45.71 22.02 4.26
CA GLN A 90 -45.88 23.31 3.58
C GLN A 90 -45.91 23.16 2.07
N SER A 91 -46.58 24.12 1.42
CA SER A 91 -46.65 24.17 -0.04
C SER A 91 -45.27 24.40 -0.65
N CYS A 92 -44.95 23.63 -1.68
CA CYS A 92 -43.69 23.69 -2.39
C CYS A 92 -43.91 23.67 -3.90
N GLU A 93 -42.86 24.10 -4.61
CA GLU A 93 -42.80 24.03 -6.07
C GLU A 93 -41.57 23.21 -6.46
N ALA A 94 -41.74 22.33 -7.45
CA ALA A 94 -40.65 21.58 -8.06
C ALA A 94 -40.30 22.14 -9.43
N GLU A 95 -39.00 22.21 -9.72
CA GLU A 95 -38.43 22.54 -11.01
C GLU A 95 -37.91 21.24 -11.63
N ASN A 96 -38.51 20.84 -12.75
CA ASN A 96 -38.14 19.62 -13.46
C ASN A 96 -37.39 19.97 -14.75
N THR A 97 -36.12 19.62 -14.81
CA THR A 97 -35.31 19.73 -16.03
C THR A 97 -35.17 18.35 -16.66
N ILE A 98 -35.56 18.24 -17.93
CA ILE A 98 -35.49 16.99 -18.69
C ILE A 98 -34.23 17.01 -19.54
N TYR A 99 -33.32 16.08 -19.29
CA TYR A 99 -32.17 15.82 -20.13
C TYR A 99 -32.48 14.62 -21.03
N VAL A 100 -32.37 14.82 -22.34
CA VAL A 100 -32.53 13.74 -23.32
C VAL A 100 -31.14 13.23 -23.67
N GLY A 101 -30.89 11.96 -23.41
CA GLY A 101 -29.67 11.28 -23.80
C GLY A 101 -29.92 10.24 -24.88
N TYR A 102 -28.89 9.96 -25.68
CA TYR A 102 -28.93 8.95 -26.73
C TYR A 102 -28.00 7.80 -26.38
N THR A 103 -28.49 6.57 -26.45
CA THR A 103 -27.67 5.36 -26.31
C THR A 103 -26.98 5.03 -27.65
N SER A 104 -25.98 4.14 -27.61
CA SER A 104 -25.21 3.72 -28.81
C SER A 104 -26.05 3.09 -29.93
N GLY A 105 -27.31 2.73 -29.66
CA GLY A 105 -28.28 2.25 -30.65
C GLY A 105 -29.29 3.30 -31.14
N GLY A 106 -29.06 4.59 -30.87
CA GLY A 106 -29.97 5.68 -31.24
C GLY A 106 -31.26 5.75 -30.41
N LYS A 107 -31.42 4.88 -29.40
CA LYS A 107 -32.56 4.91 -28.49
C LYS A 107 -32.40 6.05 -27.49
N GLU A 108 -33.41 6.89 -27.40
CA GLU A 108 -33.51 7.98 -26.44
C GLU A 108 -33.80 7.47 -25.02
N TYR A 109 -33.18 8.10 -24.03
CA TYR A 109 -33.54 7.98 -22.62
C TYR A 109 -33.71 9.36 -21.99
N TYR A 110 -34.72 9.51 -21.15
CA TYR A 110 -35.01 10.76 -20.46
C TYR A 110 -34.52 10.68 -19.02
N ASN A 111 -33.63 11.61 -18.64
CA ASN A 111 -33.20 11.81 -17.26
C ASN A 111 -33.83 13.10 -16.73
N ILE A 112 -34.75 12.97 -15.77
CA ILE A 112 -35.47 14.11 -15.19
C ILE A 112 -34.79 14.46 -13.87
N ILE A 113 -34.11 15.60 -13.85
CA ILE A 113 -33.56 16.17 -12.63
C ILE A 113 -34.61 17.10 -12.05
N SER A 114 -35.13 16.72 -10.87
CA SER A 114 -36.14 17.48 -10.15
C SER A 114 -35.50 18.18 -8.95
N ARG A 115 -35.74 19.48 -8.82
CA ARG A 115 -35.16 20.36 -7.79
C ARG A 115 -36.28 21.06 -7.05
N ASP A 116 -36.13 21.23 -5.73
CA ASP A 116 -37.16 21.83 -4.88
C ASP A 116 -36.56 22.68 -3.76
N ARG A 117 -37.41 23.47 -3.10
CA ARG A 117 -37.03 24.37 -1.99
C ARG A 117 -37.33 23.76 -0.61
N CYS A 118 -37.61 22.47 -0.54
CA CYS A 118 -37.88 21.80 0.73
C CYS A 118 -36.60 21.73 1.58
N ALA A 119 -36.75 21.74 2.89
CA ALA A 119 -35.63 21.59 3.82
C ALA A 119 -34.88 20.26 3.56
N PRO A 120 -33.62 20.13 3.99
CA PRO A 120 -32.88 18.88 3.87
C PRO A 120 -33.66 17.70 4.42
N LYS A 121 -33.50 16.53 3.79
CA LYS A 121 -34.27 15.30 4.06
C LYS A 121 -35.76 15.34 3.70
N LEU A 122 -36.26 16.45 3.17
CA LEU A 122 -37.58 16.54 2.56
C LEU A 122 -37.46 16.61 1.03
N TRP A 123 -38.57 16.36 0.34
CA TRP A 123 -38.72 16.51 -1.11
C TRP A 123 -40.11 17.06 -1.43
N CYS A 124 -40.25 17.73 -2.57
CA CYS A 124 -41.53 18.26 -3.02
C CYS A 124 -42.29 17.24 -3.88
N ASN A 125 -43.47 16.84 -3.40
CA ASN A 125 -44.37 15.98 -4.17
C ASN A 125 -45.14 16.79 -5.21
N ASP A 126 -44.93 16.48 -6.49
CA ASP A 126 -45.54 17.22 -7.60
C ASP A 126 -47.07 17.09 -7.64
N GLN A 127 -47.62 16.01 -7.07
CA GLN A 127 -49.05 15.73 -7.07
C GLN A 127 -49.79 16.52 -5.98
N THR A 128 -49.20 16.58 -4.78
CA THR A 128 -49.78 17.28 -3.63
C THR A 128 -49.27 18.71 -3.49
N SER A 129 -48.19 19.07 -4.20
CA SER A 129 -47.46 20.34 -4.08
C SER A 129 -47.05 20.66 -2.64
N VAL A 130 -46.66 19.62 -1.88
CA VAL A 130 -46.31 19.70 -0.45
C VAL A 130 -44.97 18.99 -0.19
N CYS A 131 -44.19 19.53 0.75
CA CYS A 131 -42.95 18.89 1.21
C CYS A 131 -43.25 17.64 2.05
N GLU A 132 -42.72 16.51 1.63
CA GLU A 132 -42.83 15.19 2.26
C GLU A 132 -41.44 14.68 2.67
N PRO A 133 -41.33 13.76 3.63
CA PRO A 133 -40.04 13.18 4.02
C PRO A 133 -39.47 12.29 2.92
N LYS A 134 -38.16 12.34 2.74
CA LYS A 134 -37.43 11.39 1.88
C LYS A 134 -37.39 10.01 2.53
N GLY A 135 -37.48 8.98 1.71
CA GLY A 135 -37.32 7.59 2.10
C GLY A 135 -35.86 7.22 2.29
N ALA A 136 -35.58 6.49 3.37
CA ALA A 136 -34.31 5.83 3.60
C ALA A 136 -34.05 4.72 2.57
N VAL A 137 -32.81 4.24 2.49
CA VAL A 137 -32.42 3.09 1.65
C VAL A 137 -33.33 1.89 1.93
N GLY A 138 -33.87 1.28 0.87
CA GLY A 138 -34.84 0.19 0.93
C GLY A 138 -36.32 0.61 0.97
N SER A 139 -36.61 1.91 1.09
CA SER A 139 -37.99 2.43 0.98
C SER A 139 -38.50 2.36 -0.46
N ALA A 140 -39.81 2.14 -0.65
CA ALA A 140 -40.41 2.18 -1.98
C ALA A 140 -40.33 3.59 -2.58
N CYS A 141 -40.01 3.69 -3.87
CA CYS A 141 -39.88 4.96 -4.58
C CYS A 141 -40.39 4.86 -6.01
N SER A 142 -40.95 5.96 -6.49
CA SER A 142 -41.35 6.13 -7.89
C SER A 142 -40.32 6.96 -8.67
N THR A 143 -39.68 7.92 -8.00
CA THR A 143 -38.73 8.88 -8.59
C THR A 143 -37.50 9.03 -7.71
N HIS A 144 -36.39 9.45 -8.33
CA HIS A 144 -35.09 9.62 -7.68
C HIS A 144 -35.13 10.55 -6.46
N LYS A 145 -35.87 11.67 -6.55
CA LYS A 145 -35.98 12.68 -5.48
C LYS A 145 -36.63 12.21 -4.18
N GLN A 146 -37.38 11.10 -4.23
CA GLN A 146 -38.03 10.53 -3.04
C GLN A 146 -37.03 9.89 -2.08
N CYS A 147 -35.83 9.55 -2.55
CA CYS A 147 -34.82 8.87 -1.76
C CYS A 147 -33.83 9.86 -1.16
N GLU A 148 -33.35 9.59 0.07
CA GLU A 148 -32.28 10.37 0.68
C GLU A 148 -31.00 10.35 -0.17
N THR A 149 -30.72 9.21 -0.80
CA THR A 149 -29.60 8.97 -1.72
C THR A 149 -29.82 9.52 -3.13
N TYR A 150 -30.97 10.14 -3.39
CA TYR A 150 -31.42 10.56 -4.72
C TYR A 150 -31.38 9.47 -5.80
N THR A 151 -31.39 8.20 -5.39
CA THR A 151 -31.26 7.06 -6.28
C THR A 151 -32.39 6.09 -6.05
N CYS A 152 -33.32 6.05 -7.00
CA CYS A 152 -34.39 5.05 -7.05
C CYS A 152 -34.00 3.96 -8.05
N ASN A 153 -33.84 2.72 -7.59
CA ASN A 153 -33.44 1.60 -8.42
C ASN A 153 -34.58 1.17 -9.36
N THR A 154 -34.27 0.37 -10.39
CA THR A 154 -35.24 -0.22 -11.32
C THR A 154 -36.32 -1.06 -10.62
N ASN A 155 -35.99 -1.64 -9.46
CA ASN A 155 -36.93 -2.37 -8.60
C ASN A 155 -37.88 -1.47 -7.79
N LYS A 156 -37.88 -0.15 -8.02
CA LYS A 156 -38.72 0.84 -7.29
C LYS A 156 -38.42 0.91 -5.79
N PHE A 157 -37.15 0.76 -5.42
CA PHE A 157 -36.64 0.95 -4.06
C PHE A 157 -35.46 1.90 -4.02
N CYS A 158 -35.35 2.68 -2.96
CA CYS A 158 -34.23 3.58 -2.71
C CYS A 158 -32.95 2.76 -2.51
N ALA A 159 -31.90 3.11 -3.23
CA ALA A 159 -30.62 2.42 -3.21
C ALA A 159 -29.48 3.42 -3.11
N GLU A 160 -28.29 2.92 -2.78
CA GLU A 160 -27.06 3.71 -2.76
C GLU A 160 -26.65 4.11 -4.19
N PRO A 161 -26.13 5.33 -4.43
CA PRO A 161 -25.80 5.78 -5.77
C PRO A 161 -24.66 4.96 -6.38
N PRO A 162 -24.63 4.80 -7.72
CA PRO A 162 -23.53 4.13 -8.39
C PRO A 162 -22.23 4.91 -8.18
N GLY A 163 -21.16 4.23 -7.74
CA GLY A 163 -19.87 4.86 -7.46
C GLY A 163 -19.61 5.20 -6.00
N THR A 164 -20.54 4.89 -5.08
CA THR A 164 -20.20 4.94 -3.65
C THR A 164 -19.02 4.02 -3.35
N PRO A 165 -18.05 4.46 -2.52
CA PRO A 165 -16.90 3.65 -2.17
C PRO A 165 -17.41 2.33 -1.59
N LEU A 166 -17.07 1.23 -2.26
CA LEU A 166 -17.46 -0.11 -1.81
C LEU A 166 -16.96 -0.28 -0.37
N ARG A 167 -17.91 -0.37 0.57
CA ARG A 167 -17.63 -0.78 1.94
C ARG A 167 -17.40 -2.28 1.92
N ILE A 168 -16.16 -2.64 1.61
CA ILE A 168 -15.66 -4.02 1.68
C ILE A 168 -15.78 -4.48 3.13
N ARG A 169 -16.36 -5.66 3.36
CA ARG A 169 -16.51 -6.19 4.72
C ARG A 169 -15.13 -6.57 5.25
N VAL A 170 -14.93 -6.40 6.56
CA VAL A 170 -13.65 -6.69 7.26
C VAL A 170 -13.09 -8.08 6.92
N TRP A 171 -13.96 -9.10 6.78
CA TRP A 171 -13.52 -10.46 6.44
C TRP A 171 -12.78 -10.54 5.09
N GLN A 172 -13.15 -9.72 4.10
CA GLN A 172 -12.53 -9.72 2.77
C GLN A 172 -11.09 -9.20 2.84
N TYR A 173 -10.85 -8.20 3.71
CA TYR A 173 -9.49 -7.73 3.99
C TYR A 173 -8.65 -8.80 4.67
N MET A 174 -9.22 -9.51 5.64
CA MET A 174 -8.51 -10.60 6.33
C MET A 174 -8.13 -11.73 5.38
N VAL A 175 -9.03 -12.16 4.50
CA VAL A 175 -8.76 -13.21 3.50
C VAL A 175 -7.69 -12.76 2.51
N THR A 176 -7.78 -11.53 2.00
CA THR A 176 -6.82 -11.01 1.03
C THR A 176 -5.42 -10.84 1.65
N GLY A 177 -5.36 -10.30 2.87
CA GLY A 177 -4.10 -10.15 3.61
C GLY A 177 -3.45 -11.50 3.96
N ALA A 178 -4.25 -12.49 4.37
CA ALA A 178 -3.76 -13.85 4.61
C ALA A 178 -3.23 -14.50 3.32
N GLY A 179 -3.87 -14.28 2.17
CA GLY A 179 -3.40 -14.79 0.88
C GLY A 179 -2.06 -14.20 0.47
N ILE A 180 -1.90 -12.88 0.57
CA ILE A 180 -0.64 -12.19 0.22
C ILE A 180 0.50 -12.65 1.14
N THR A 181 0.26 -12.73 2.45
CA THR A 181 1.27 -13.17 3.42
C THR A 181 1.70 -14.62 3.19
N PHE A 182 0.75 -15.52 2.91
CA PHE A 182 1.06 -16.92 2.58
C PHE A 182 1.91 -17.03 1.31
N LEU A 183 1.60 -16.26 0.26
CA LEU A 183 2.39 -16.23 -0.97
C LEU A 183 3.82 -15.71 -0.74
N MET A 184 3.98 -14.65 0.06
CA MET A 184 5.30 -14.10 0.40
C MET A 184 6.16 -15.11 1.16
N VAL A 185 5.58 -15.82 2.13
CA VAL A 185 6.27 -16.86 2.90
C VAL A 185 6.61 -18.06 2.00
N ALA A 186 5.68 -18.53 1.18
CA ALA A 186 5.90 -19.65 0.27
C ALA A 186 7.02 -19.37 -0.75
N MET A 187 7.02 -18.18 -1.35
CA MET A 187 8.09 -17.75 -2.27
C MET A 187 9.45 -17.69 -1.56
N SER A 188 9.49 -17.17 -0.33
CA SER A 188 10.71 -17.09 0.46
C SER A 188 11.27 -18.48 0.79
N ILE A 189 10.42 -19.43 1.18
CA ILE A 189 10.79 -20.82 1.44
C ILE A 189 11.32 -21.50 0.17
N ALA A 190 10.62 -21.33 -0.97
CA ALA A 190 11.04 -21.92 -2.24
C ALA A 190 12.43 -21.41 -2.69
N LEU A 191 12.67 -20.09 -2.58
CA LEU A 191 13.97 -19.50 -2.88
C LEU A 191 15.06 -20.02 -1.93
N PHE A 192 14.76 -20.13 -0.63
CA PHE A 192 15.68 -20.67 0.36
C PHE A 192 16.07 -22.12 0.04
N MET A 193 15.09 -22.98 -0.27
CA MET A 193 15.34 -24.37 -0.64
C MET A 193 16.17 -24.48 -1.92
N ASN A 194 15.86 -23.68 -2.94
CA ASN A 194 16.62 -23.65 -4.19
C ASN A 194 18.07 -23.22 -3.97
N HIS A 195 18.29 -22.20 -3.14
CA HIS A 195 19.62 -21.75 -2.79
C HIS A 195 20.39 -22.80 -1.96
N LYS A 196 19.73 -23.47 -1.01
CA LYS A 196 20.33 -24.58 -0.24
C LYS A 196 20.73 -25.73 -1.16
N ARG A 197 19.86 -26.12 -2.11
CA ARG A 197 20.15 -27.16 -3.11
C ARG A 197 21.31 -26.77 -4.02
N SER A 198 21.36 -25.52 -4.45
CA SER A 198 22.46 -24.98 -5.26
C SER A 198 23.80 -25.03 -4.52
N ARG A 199 23.82 -24.62 -3.25
CA ARG A 199 25.02 -24.73 -2.39
C ARG A 199 25.47 -26.17 -2.20
N ALA A 200 24.54 -27.09 -1.92
CA ALA A 200 24.85 -28.51 -1.78
C ALA A 200 25.45 -29.10 -3.06
N LYS A 201 24.98 -28.69 -4.25
CA LYS A 201 25.55 -29.13 -5.52
C LYS A 201 27.01 -28.65 -5.68
N ARG A 202 27.27 -27.37 -5.41
CA ARG A 202 28.63 -26.81 -5.47
C ARG A 202 29.59 -27.49 -4.48
N LEU A 203 29.14 -27.78 -3.26
CA LEU A 203 29.95 -28.49 -2.26
C LEU A 203 30.34 -29.90 -2.75
N ARG A 204 29.41 -30.63 -3.38
CA ARG A 204 29.72 -31.95 -3.97
C ARG A 204 30.74 -31.87 -5.10
N GLU A 205 30.62 -30.86 -5.96
CA GLU A 205 31.59 -30.62 -7.03
C GLU A 205 32.98 -30.34 -6.44
N ILE A 206 33.08 -29.46 -5.44
CA ILE A 206 34.34 -29.16 -4.74
C ILE A 206 34.95 -30.41 -4.09
N HIS A 207 34.14 -31.24 -3.40
CA HIS A 207 34.62 -32.48 -2.78
C HIS A 207 35.14 -33.47 -3.83
N ALA A 208 34.49 -33.56 -4.99
CA ALA A 208 34.96 -34.40 -6.10
C ALA A 208 36.32 -33.90 -6.65
N TYR A 209 36.47 -32.58 -6.88
CA TYR A 209 37.74 -31.98 -7.30
C TYR A 209 38.89 -32.26 -6.31
N PHE A 210 38.65 -32.14 -5.01
CA PHE A 210 39.68 -32.43 -4.00
C PHE A 210 40.02 -33.92 -3.93
N LYS A 211 39.03 -34.80 -4.10
CA LYS A 211 39.26 -36.25 -4.16
C LYS A 211 40.18 -36.62 -5.33
N GLU A 212 39.94 -36.05 -6.51
CA GLU A 212 40.80 -36.24 -7.68
C GLU A 212 42.22 -35.72 -7.44
N GLN A 213 42.38 -34.50 -6.93
CA GLN A 213 43.71 -33.95 -6.64
C GLN A 213 44.48 -34.77 -5.60
N THR A 214 43.81 -35.25 -4.56
CA THR A 214 44.42 -36.10 -3.54
C THR A 214 44.87 -37.43 -4.14
N SER A 215 44.07 -38.01 -5.03
CA SER A 215 44.45 -39.21 -5.79
C SER A 215 45.70 -38.98 -6.64
N TYR A 216 45.79 -37.86 -7.38
CA TYR A 216 46.98 -37.53 -8.16
C TYR A 216 48.22 -37.34 -7.27
N ARG A 217 48.10 -36.60 -6.17
CA ARG A 217 49.21 -36.39 -5.21
C ARG A 217 49.70 -37.71 -4.62
N ASN A 218 48.78 -38.59 -4.21
CA ASN A 218 49.13 -39.91 -3.67
C ASN A 218 49.82 -40.79 -4.71
N SER A 219 49.41 -40.71 -5.98
CA SER A 219 50.07 -41.43 -7.08
C SER A 219 51.49 -40.93 -7.37
N ILE A 220 51.75 -39.62 -7.26
CA ILE A 220 53.08 -39.04 -7.44
C ILE A 220 53.98 -39.42 -6.26
N ILE A 221 53.48 -39.32 -5.03
CA ILE A 221 54.22 -39.73 -3.83
C ILE A 221 54.57 -41.22 -3.90
N SER A 222 53.64 -42.08 -4.34
CA SER A 222 53.93 -43.52 -4.49
C SER A 222 54.98 -43.79 -5.57
N MET A 223 54.98 -43.07 -6.70
CA MET A 223 56.03 -43.19 -7.71
C MET A 223 57.39 -42.71 -7.20
N HIS A 224 57.46 -41.56 -6.52
CA HIS A 224 58.71 -41.05 -5.96
C HIS A 224 59.24 -41.95 -4.84
N THR A 225 58.38 -42.43 -3.94
CA THR A 225 58.80 -43.35 -2.86
C THR A 225 59.31 -44.68 -3.43
N ASN A 226 58.65 -45.24 -4.45
CA ASN A 226 59.13 -46.44 -5.15
C ASN A 226 60.44 -46.21 -5.94
N ALA A 227 60.61 -45.05 -6.57
CA ALA A 227 61.85 -44.70 -7.25
C ALA A 227 62.99 -44.47 -6.25
N HIS A 228 62.74 -43.80 -5.14
CA HIS A 228 63.70 -43.63 -4.04
C HIS A 228 64.07 -44.97 -3.41
N SER A 229 63.11 -45.89 -3.21
CA SER A 229 63.42 -47.22 -2.69
C SER A 229 64.27 -48.03 -3.67
N GLN A 230 63.99 -47.98 -4.97
CA GLN A 230 64.82 -48.62 -6.00
C GLN A 230 66.22 -48.00 -6.11
N PHE A 231 66.34 -46.68 -6.03
CA PHE A 231 67.63 -45.99 -5.99
C PHE A 231 68.41 -46.34 -4.71
N SER A 232 67.72 -46.49 -3.57
CA SER A 232 68.34 -46.98 -2.33
C SER A 232 68.86 -48.41 -2.49
N ILE A 233 68.15 -49.28 -3.21
CA ILE A 233 68.59 -50.68 -3.48
C ILE A 233 69.79 -50.70 -4.44
N TYR A 234 69.85 -49.81 -5.44
CA TYR A 234 71.01 -49.69 -6.33
C TYR A 234 72.22 -49.03 -5.67
N SER A 235 72.00 -48.18 -4.66
CA SER A 235 73.09 -47.67 -3.82
C SER A 235 73.49 -48.67 -2.72
N TYR A 236 72.60 -49.59 -2.32
CA TYR A 236 72.89 -50.69 -1.40
C TYR A 236 73.69 -51.84 -2.02
N THR A 237 73.78 -51.95 -3.35
CA THR A 237 74.76 -52.85 -4.00
C THR A 237 76.16 -52.22 -4.10
N SER A 238 76.35 -50.97 -3.65
CA SER A 238 77.65 -50.26 -3.73
C SER A 238 78.19 -49.75 -2.38
N SER A 239 77.42 -49.74 -1.29
CA SER A 239 77.88 -49.37 0.08
C SER A 239 76.71 -49.53 1.05
N CYS A 240 76.76 -50.13 2.25
CA CYS A 240 77.76 -50.71 3.13
C CYS A 240 77.01 -51.69 4.08
N HIS A 241 77.66 -52.69 4.71
CA HIS A 241 78.14 -52.59 6.10
C HIS A 241 77.41 -51.53 6.98
N GLY A 242 76.72 -51.97 8.04
CA GLY A 242 76.48 -51.13 9.22
C GLY A 242 75.06 -50.64 9.49
N SER A 243 74.46 -51.18 10.55
CA SER A 243 73.17 -50.91 11.19
C SER A 243 72.89 -49.44 11.58
N PHE A 244 71.61 -49.03 11.64
CA PHE A 244 70.80 -48.87 12.87
C PHE A 244 69.60 -47.88 12.72
N ALA A 245 68.50 -48.16 13.46
CA ALA A 245 67.25 -47.38 13.72
C ALA A 245 66.24 -47.24 12.56
N GLN A 246 65.00 -47.74 12.58
CA GLN A 246 63.88 -47.76 13.56
C GLN A 246 63.29 -46.39 13.93
N PHE A 247 62.20 -46.01 13.25
CA PHE A 247 61.06 -45.16 13.66
C PHE A 247 60.03 -45.23 12.51
N GLY A 248 58.72 -45.41 12.64
CA GLY A 248 57.77 -45.66 13.72
C GLY A 248 56.44 -45.99 13.01
N ALA A 249 55.79 -47.08 13.43
CA ALA A 249 54.44 -47.05 13.99
C ALA A 249 53.33 -46.58 13.03
N ALA A 250 52.56 -47.57 12.58
CA ALA A 250 51.19 -47.42 12.14
C ALA A 250 50.36 -46.72 13.23
N ALA A 251 49.66 -45.65 12.85
CA ALA A 251 48.52 -45.12 13.57
C ALA A 251 47.37 -45.09 12.56
N GLU A 252 46.60 -46.16 12.61
CA GLU A 252 45.22 -46.22 12.17
C GLU A 252 44.44 -45.30 13.11
N GLU A 253 43.91 -44.19 12.60
CA GLU A 253 42.96 -43.37 13.34
C GLU A 253 41.70 -43.25 12.49
N ASN A 254 40.68 -43.96 12.96
CA ASN A 254 39.28 -43.69 12.67
C ASN A 254 39.00 -42.23 12.98
N LEU A 255 38.43 -41.50 12.02
CA LEU A 255 37.81 -40.22 12.33
C LEU A 255 36.38 -40.25 11.80
N GLU A 256 35.52 -40.32 12.81
CA GLU A 256 34.07 -40.36 12.80
C GLU A 256 33.48 -39.23 11.96
N GLU A 257 32.38 -39.57 11.30
CA GLU A 257 31.35 -38.60 10.96
C GLU A 257 30.90 -37.93 12.26
N ASP A 258 31.15 -36.64 12.42
CA ASP A 258 30.25 -35.82 13.21
C ASP A 258 30.18 -34.39 12.71
N GLU A 259 28.94 -33.92 12.79
CA GLU A 259 28.44 -32.60 12.43
C GLU A 259 29.12 -31.51 13.27
N ASP A 260 29.43 -30.36 12.66
CA ASP A 260 28.89 -29.05 13.05
C ASP A 260 29.76 -27.85 12.65
N ASP A 261 29.05 -26.87 12.11
CA ASP A 261 29.18 -25.43 12.33
C ASP A 261 30.43 -24.97 13.14
N ASP A 262 31.50 -24.55 12.46
CA ASP A 262 32.26 -23.32 12.77
C ASP A 262 33.56 -23.25 11.97
N ARG A 263 33.49 -22.75 10.73
CA ARG A 263 34.71 -22.40 9.99
C ARG A 263 34.59 -21.15 9.13
N ARG A 264 34.06 -20.07 9.74
CA ARG A 264 34.05 -18.72 9.15
C ARG A 264 35.00 -17.71 9.82
N GLY A 265 35.87 -18.15 10.74
CA GLY A 265 36.74 -17.26 11.53
C GLY A 265 38.22 -17.17 11.11
N LEU A 266 38.69 -17.89 10.08
CA LEU A 266 40.14 -18.02 9.80
C LEU A 266 40.60 -17.41 8.45
N LEU A 267 39.91 -16.36 7.96
CA LEU A 267 40.35 -15.57 6.80
C LEU A 267 40.34 -14.06 7.06
N GLU A 268 40.67 -13.63 8.28
CA GLU A 268 40.97 -12.21 8.57
C GLU A 268 42.30 -11.98 9.30
N GLN A 269 43.20 -12.97 9.31
CA GLN A 269 44.51 -12.85 9.99
C GLN A 269 45.71 -13.04 9.04
N SER A 270 45.60 -12.53 7.80
CA SER A 270 46.72 -12.49 6.85
C SER A 270 46.73 -11.22 5.98
N ALA A 271 46.44 -10.06 6.58
CA ALA A 271 46.80 -8.78 5.99
C ALA A 271 47.21 -7.81 7.10
N GLY A 272 48.52 -7.55 7.23
CA GLY A 272 49.03 -6.42 8.02
C GLY A 272 50.22 -6.73 8.94
N ARG A 273 51.43 -6.76 8.37
CA ARG A 273 52.69 -6.44 9.07
C ARG A 273 53.27 -5.27 8.29
N THR A 274 53.26 -4.02 8.77
CA THR A 274 54.24 -3.36 9.67
C THR A 274 53.71 -1.92 9.80
N VAL A 275 53.61 -1.27 10.97
CA VAL A 275 54.63 -0.41 11.60
C VAL A 275 54.14 -0.06 13.02
N MET A 276 55.03 -0.17 14.00
CA MET A 276 54.83 0.30 15.37
C MET A 276 54.67 1.82 15.41
N MET A 277 53.62 2.31 16.07
CA MET A 277 53.74 3.50 16.91
C MET A 277 52.87 3.36 18.16
N SER A 278 53.53 3.53 19.30
CA SER A 278 53.00 3.51 20.65
C SER A 278 51.93 4.59 20.84
N TYR A 279 50.73 4.23 21.30
CA TYR A 279 49.87 5.10 22.13
C TYR A 279 48.80 4.24 22.84
N SER A 280 48.76 4.32 24.17
CA SER A 280 47.65 3.89 25.02
C SER A 280 46.54 4.96 24.94
N PRO A 281 45.23 4.63 24.93
CA PRO A 281 44.52 4.42 26.20
C PRO A 281 43.31 3.45 26.17
N ARG A 282 42.84 3.21 27.39
CA ARG A 282 41.67 2.44 27.85
C ARG A 282 40.32 2.81 27.19
N ARG A 283 39.38 1.84 27.30
CA ARG A 283 37.91 1.90 27.23
C ARG A 283 37.29 1.95 25.82
N ILE A 284 36.56 0.87 25.49
CA ILE A 284 35.19 0.79 24.95
C ILE A 284 35.08 -0.58 24.25
N ALA A 285 34.55 -1.58 24.95
CA ALA A 285 34.21 -2.88 24.38
C ALA A 285 32.97 -3.45 25.08
N VAL A 286 31.85 -2.72 25.00
CA VAL A 286 30.51 -3.23 25.31
C VAL A 286 29.50 -2.50 24.43
N ALA A 287 29.47 -2.76 23.12
CA ALA A 287 28.43 -2.22 22.23
C ALA A 287 28.33 -2.88 20.83
N LYS A 288 28.92 -4.05 20.56
CA LYS A 288 28.91 -4.63 19.19
C LYS A 288 28.32 -6.03 19.05
N ALA A 289 27.70 -6.57 20.09
CA ALA A 289 27.16 -7.93 20.07
C ALA A 289 25.62 -8.02 19.92
N LEU A 290 24.90 -6.89 19.81
CA LEU A 290 23.42 -6.89 19.78
C LEU A 290 22.78 -6.57 18.43
N ASP A 291 23.53 -6.16 17.40
CA ASP A 291 22.95 -5.72 16.12
C ASP A 291 22.88 -6.80 15.01
N ILE A 292 23.36 -8.02 15.25
CA ILE A 292 23.45 -9.06 14.18
C ILE A 292 22.34 -10.12 14.26
N LEU A 293 21.43 -10.02 15.23
CA LEU A 293 20.28 -10.95 15.37
C LEU A 293 18.92 -10.28 15.21
N VAL A 294 18.83 -9.20 14.45
CA VAL A 294 17.53 -8.69 13.98
C VAL A 294 17.27 -9.26 12.58
N ASN A 295 16.64 -10.43 12.57
CA ASN A 295 16.24 -11.16 11.38
C ASN A 295 15.37 -10.23 10.49
N PRO A 296 15.62 -10.07 9.18
CA PRO A 296 14.80 -9.20 8.33
C PRO A 296 13.32 -9.59 8.32
N MET A 297 13.00 -10.85 8.63
CA MET A 297 11.61 -11.29 8.90
C MET A 297 11.02 -10.64 10.16
N THR A 298 11.80 -10.49 11.25
CA THR A 298 11.30 -9.89 12.49
C THR A 298 10.96 -8.41 12.33
N ILE A 299 11.77 -7.67 11.57
CA ILE A 299 11.50 -6.26 11.24
C ILE A 299 10.23 -6.15 10.39
N LEU A 300 10.07 -7.03 9.39
CA LEU A 300 8.88 -7.04 8.55
C LEU A 300 7.61 -7.41 9.34
N THR A 301 7.68 -8.39 10.25
CA THR A 301 6.56 -8.74 11.11
C THR A 301 6.22 -7.65 12.13
N LEU A 302 7.23 -6.95 12.67
CA LEU A 302 7.02 -5.80 13.55
C LEU A 302 6.40 -4.63 12.79
N HIS A 303 6.82 -4.36 11.56
CA HIS A 303 6.21 -3.34 10.71
C HIS A 303 4.75 -3.66 10.37
N ILE A 304 4.45 -4.92 10.04
CA ILE A 304 3.07 -5.37 9.77
C ILE A 304 2.22 -5.27 11.04
N LEU A 305 2.71 -5.73 12.20
CA LEU A 305 2.00 -5.60 13.47
C LEU A 305 1.78 -4.14 13.89
N CYS A 306 2.73 -3.26 13.61
CA CYS A 306 2.60 -1.82 13.89
C CYS A 306 1.52 -1.18 12.99
N LEU A 307 1.48 -1.53 11.70
CA LEU A 307 0.42 -1.09 10.78
C LEU A 307 -0.97 -1.62 11.20
N PHE A 308 -1.05 -2.86 11.69
CA PHE A 308 -2.31 -3.40 12.24
C PHE A 308 -2.73 -2.75 13.56
N ALA A 309 -1.78 -2.36 14.42
CA ALA A 309 -2.07 -1.67 15.67
C ALA A 309 -2.56 -0.23 15.45
N GLU A 310 -1.98 0.48 14.48
CA GLU A 310 -2.37 1.84 14.12
C GLU A 310 -3.78 1.88 13.50
N GLN A 311 -4.11 0.92 12.63
CA GLN A 311 -5.47 0.75 12.10
C GLN A 311 -6.51 0.39 13.19
N ARG A 312 -6.10 -0.29 14.26
CA ARG A 312 -7.00 -0.64 15.38
C ARG A 312 -7.31 0.55 16.28
N MET A 313 -6.40 1.52 16.40
CA MET A 313 -6.65 2.76 17.17
C MET A 313 -7.60 3.72 16.45
N GLU A 314 -7.58 3.77 15.12
CA GLU A 314 -8.54 4.58 14.35
C GLU A 314 -9.99 4.06 14.49
N VAL A 315 -10.17 2.73 14.55
CA VAL A 315 -11.49 2.09 14.70
C VAL A 315 -12.03 2.21 16.13
N GLY A 316 -11.16 2.22 17.14
CA GLY A 316 -11.56 2.44 18.54
C GLY A 316 -12.09 3.84 18.81
N ARG A 317 -11.51 4.87 18.15
CA ARG A 317 -11.91 6.27 18.37
C ARG A 317 -13.27 6.62 17.76
N ILE A 318 -13.77 5.86 16.79
CA ILE A 318 -15.10 6.07 16.18
C ILE A 318 -16.22 5.42 17.01
N SER A 319 -15.89 4.50 17.93
CA SER A 319 -16.89 3.80 18.75
C SER A 319 -17.26 4.51 20.05
N GLU A 320 -16.50 5.50 20.52
CA GLU A 320 -16.78 6.22 21.78
C GLU A 320 -17.51 7.56 21.59
N THR A 321 -17.73 8.03 20.36
CA THR A 321 -18.51 9.25 20.07
C THR A 321 -19.95 8.97 19.63
N GLY A 322 -20.43 7.74 19.85
CA GLY A 322 -21.75 7.27 19.42
C GLY A 322 -22.54 6.57 20.52
N THR A 323 -22.71 7.23 21.65
CA THR A 323 -23.80 6.97 22.62
C THR A 323 -24.40 8.29 23.07
#